data_AF-A0A816LAV1-F1
#
_entry.id   AF-A0A816LAV1-F1
#
_cell.length_a   1.000
_cell.length_b   1.000
_cell.length_c   1.000
_cell.angle_alpha   90.00
_cell.angle_beta   90.00
_cell.angle_gamma   90.00
#
_symmetry.space_group_name_H-M   'P 1'
#
loop_
_entity.id
_entity.type
_entity.pdbx_description
1 polymer ?
#
loop_
_entity_poly.entity_id
_entity_poly.type
_entity_poly.pdbx_seq_one_letter_code
_entity_poly.pdbx_strand_id
1 'polypeptide(L)'
;MAFNFPECLFPKEKYEKTRMRVFALAISWISIIYNAIEGGVSIGLGADVMARALIVFGIQSLVEVLSAALVVYRFRCEIQNNSSINLALEKRATLGIGILFVILALGTWVASIVALVTRAEPDSSKPSLIVSAASLFCMIFVWLPKPWIAAELNSSVMRGEAACSLACIYLTIVLFIGSLVYKMWLGGWWIDSAIAIALGFFFLHEGWEMIAWARNKNFNGGCCKTCSSPAIPISFSNPRIMPYATDCGQIEKCECSNNKTECNEQP
;
A
#
# COMPACT_ATOMS: atom_id res chain seq x y z
N MET A 1 -6.28 -1.48 9.53
CA MET A 1 -6.03 -2.86 10.03
C MET A 1 -4.56 -2.99 10.41
N ALA A 2 -4.20 -3.52 11.58
CA ALA A 2 -2.80 -3.79 11.91
C ALA A 2 -2.38 -5.11 11.25
N PHE A 3 -1.53 -5.04 10.23
CA PHE A 3 -1.07 -6.22 9.49
C PHE A 3 0.01 -6.95 10.30
N ASN A 4 -0.36 -8.05 10.97
CA ASN A 4 0.59 -8.97 11.59
C ASN A 4 1.13 -9.94 10.53
N PHE A 5 2.34 -9.67 10.03
CA PHE A 5 3.07 -10.61 9.17
C PHE A 5 3.86 -11.62 10.02
N PRO A 6 3.94 -12.90 9.62
CA PRO A 6 4.76 -13.88 10.30
C PRO A 6 6.24 -13.50 10.21
N GLU A 7 6.89 -13.39 11.37
CA GLU A 7 8.30 -13.02 11.57
C GLU A 7 9.31 -13.94 10.86
N CYS A 8 8.85 -15.08 10.33
CA CYS A 8 9.68 -16.10 9.69
C CYS A 8 10.08 -15.79 8.24
N LEU A 9 9.39 -14.88 7.53
CA LEU A 9 9.69 -14.61 6.11
C LEU A 9 10.86 -13.61 5.94
N PHE A 10 11.12 -12.77 6.95
CA PHE A 10 12.19 -11.76 6.93
C PHE A 10 12.79 -11.59 8.33
N PRO A 11 13.94 -12.21 8.63
CA PRO A 11 14.58 -12.10 9.95
C PRO A 11 14.94 -10.65 10.25
N LYS A 12 14.68 -10.21 11.49
CA LYS A 12 15.03 -8.90 12.04
C LYS A 12 16.54 -8.78 12.28
N GLU A 13 17.33 -8.86 11.22
CA GLU A 13 18.73 -8.48 11.28
C GLU A 13 18.81 -6.95 11.32
N LYS A 14 19.67 -6.40 12.18
CA LYS A 14 19.77 -4.96 12.43
C LYS A 14 20.49 -4.28 11.27
N TYR A 15 19.83 -4.12 10.13
CA TYR A 15 20.41 -3.45 8.98
C TYR A 15 20.62 -1.97 9.30
N GLU A 16 21.78 -1.45 8.93
CA GLU A 16 22.08 -0.02 9.00
C GLU A 16 21.02 0.75 8.20
N LYS A 17 20.38 1.78 8.79
CA LYS A 17 19.24 2.50 8.18
C LYS A 17 19.53 2.98 6.75
N THR A 18 20.78 3.28 6.44
CA THR A 18 21.24 3.64 5.08
C THR A 18 21.01 2.52 4.06
N ARG A 19 21.27 1.25 4.42
CA ARG A 19 21.03 0.09 3.54
C ARG A 19 19.53 -0.11 3.28
N MET A 20 18.70 0.09 4.31
CA MET A 20 17.23 -0.01 4.16
C MET A 20 16.66 1.08 3.25
N ARG A 21 17.20 2.30 3.28
CA ARG A 21 16.81 3.38 2.36
C ARG A 21 17.16 3.04 0.90
N VAL A 22 18.33 2.45 0.66
CA VAL A 22 18.73 1.98 -0.68
C VAL A 22 17.80 0.87 -1.15
N PHE A 23 17.42 -0.06 -0.26
CA PHE A 23 16.47 -1.10 -0.58
C PHE A 23 15.07 -0.56 -0.89
N ALA A 24 14.59 0.45 -0.13
CA ALA A 24 13.36 1.17 -0.41
C ALA A 24 13.37 1.84 -1.80
N LEU A 25 14.48 2.46 -2.18
CA LEU A 25 14.65 3.01 -3.52
C LEU A 25 14.67 1.93 -4.60
N ALA A 26 15.40 0.84 -4.38
CA ALA A 26 15.50 -0.26 -5.33
C ALA A 26 14.12 -0.88 -5.59
N ILE A 27 13.36 -1.20 -4.55
CA ILE A 27 12.03 -1.78 -4.71
C ILE A 27 11.05 -0.80 -5.38
N SER A 28 11.16 0.50 -5.07
CA SER A 28 10.29 1.51 -5.69
C SER A 28 10.61 1.69 -7.16
N TRP A 29 11.88 1.67 -7.56
CA TRP A 29 12.28 1.68 -8.98
C TRP A 29 11.85 0.43 -9.72
N ILE A 30 11.99 -0.74 -9.10
CA ILE A 30 11.47 -2.00 -9.65
C ILE A 30 9.95 -1.87 -9.86
N SER A 31 9.22 -1.35 -8.86
CA SER A 31 7.78 -1.11 -8.96
C SER A 31 7.42 -0.17 -10.11
N ILE A 32 8.15 0.93 -10.29
CA ILE A 32 7.94 1.87 -11.41
C ILE A 32 8.15 1.18 -12.75
N ILE A 33 9.29 0.52 -12.95
CA ILE A 33 9.65 -0.10 -14.23
C ILE A 33 8.64 -1.22 -14.57
N TYR A 34 8.37 -2.10 -13.60
CA TYR A 34 7.43 -3.19 -13.77
C TYR A 34 6.03 -2.68 -14.11
N ASN A 35 5.46 -1.76 -13.32
CA ASN A 35 4.10 -1.25 -13.56
C ASN A 35 4.03 -0.40 -14.84
N ALA A 36 5.08 0.32 -15.22
CA ALA A 36 5.12 1.05 -16.49
C ALA A 36 5.08 0.09 -17.70
N ILE A 37 5.84 -1.01 -17.65
CA ILE A 37 5.82 -2.05 -18.68
C ILE A 37 4.45 -2.73 -18.70
N GLU A 38 3.94 -3.16 -17.55
CA GLU A 38 2.64 -3.81 -17.43
C GLU A 38 1.52 -2.91 -17.98
N GLY A 39 1.49 -1.65 -17.57
CA GLY A 39 0.49 -0.70 -18.01
C GLY A 39 0.59 -0.39 -19.50
N GLY A 40 1.80 -0.22 -20.03
CA GLY A 40 2.03 -0.01 -21.46
C GLY A 40 1.59 -1.19 -22.32
N VAL A 41 1.95 -2.42 -21.92
CA VAL A 41 1.53 -3.65 -22.59
C VAL A 41 0.02 -3.83 -22.51
N SER A 42 -0.58 -3.55 -21.34
CA SER A 42 -2.03 -3.66 -21.15
C SER A 42 -2.80 -2.68 -22.01
N ILE A 43 -2.38 -1.41 -22.07
CA ILE A 43 -3.03 -0.41 -22.93
C ILE A 43 -2.87 -0.77 -24.42
N GLY A 44 -1.68 -1.22 -24.83
CA GLY A 44 -1.41 -1.62 -26.21
C GLY A 44 -2.31 -2.77 -26.67
N LEU A 45 -2.32 -3.88 -25.91
CA LEU A 45 -3.18 -5.03 -26.20
C LEU A 45 -4.68 -4.69 -26.07
N GLY A 46 -5.04 -3.82 -25.12
CA GLY A 46 -6.41 -3.36 -24.91
C GLY A 46 -6.96 -2.56 -26.09
N ALA A 47 -6.13 -1.75 -26.74
CA ALA A 47 -6.50 -0.99 -27.93
C ALA A 47 -6.70 -1.89 -29.15
N ASP A 48 -5.83 -2.88 -29.34
CA ASP A 48 -5.89 -3.80 -30.48
C ASP A 48 -7.09 -4.76 -30.41
N VAL A 49 -7.45 -5.19 -29.19
CA VAL A 49 -8.49 -6.22 -28.97
C VAL A 49 -9.82 -5.60 -28.46
N MET A 50 -9.92 -4.27 -28.35
CA MET A 50 -11.05 -3.56 -27.72
C MET A 50 -11.40 -4.11 -26.31
N ALA A 51 -10.38 -4.58 -25.59
CA ALA A 51 -10.53 -5.23 -24.30
C ALA A 51 -10.55 -4.19 -23.18
N ARG A 52 -11.75 -3.86 -22.69
CA ARG A 52 -11.97 -2.85 -21.65
C ARG A 52 -11.22 -3.15 -20.35
N ALA A 53 -11.11 -4.43 -19.98
CA ALA A 53 -10.41 -4.86 -18.77
C ALA A 53 -8.92 -4.51 -18.80
N LEU A 54 -8.25 -4.68 -19.95
CA LEU A 54 -6.83 -4.35 -20.09
C LEU A 54 -6.56 -2.85 -20.00
N ILE A 55 -7.47 -2.01 -20.49
CA ILE A 55 -7.36 -0.55 -20.34
C ILE A 55 -7.46 -0.16 -18.86
N VAL A 56 -8.38 -0.77 -18.10
CA VAL A 56 -8.51 -0.53 -16.66
C VAL A 56 -7.26 -0.99 -15.89
N PHE A 57 -6.67 -2.13 -16.24
CA PHE A 57 -5.37 -2.56 -15.71
C PHE A 57 -4.29 -1.50 -15.95
N GLY A 58 -4.21 -0.93 -17.15
CA GLY A 58 -3.25 0.12 -17.46
C GLY A 58 -3.40 1.38 -16.59
N ILE A 59 -4.64 1.79 -16.32
CA ILE A 59 -4.93 2.92 -15.42
C ILE A 59 -4.52 2.57 -13.98
N GLN A 60 -4.75 1.33 -13.54
CA GLN A 60 -4.32 0.85 -12.23
C GLN A 60 -2.80 0.92 -12.06
N SER A 61 -2.06 0.47 -13.07
CA SER A 61 -0.60 0.53 -13.08
C SER A 61 -0.07 1.97 -13.01
N LEU A 62 -0.79 2.95 -13.60
CA LEU A 62 -0.40 4.36 -13.48
C LEU A 62 -0.45 4.86 -12.03
N VAL A 63 -1.46 4.44 -11.25
CA VAL A 63 -1.56 4.80 -9.83
C VAL A 63 -0.37 4.25 -9.05
N GLU A 64 0.09 3.02 -9.33
CA GLU A 64 1.30 2.45 -8.72
C GLU A 64 2.59 3.13 -9.15
N VAL A 65 2.70 3.52 -10.42
CA VAL A 65 3.87 4.28 -10.88
C VAL A 65 3.95 5.62 -10.15
N LEU A 66 2.82 6.32 -10.00
CA LEU A 66 2.77 7.62 -9.32
C LEU A 66 3.06 7.49 -7.81
N SER A 67 2.51 6.47 -7.14
CA SER A 67 2.75 6.24 -5.71
C SER A 67 4.22 5.90 -5.45
N ALA A 68 4.82 5.01 -6.25
CA ALA A 68 6.23 4.65 -6.16
C ALA A 68 7.16 5.81 -6.52
N ALA A 69 6.77 6.67 -7.48
CA ALA A 69 7.52 7.87 -7.81
C ALA A 69 7.59 8.87 -6.63
N LEU A 70 6.52 9.00 -5.85
CA LEU A 70 6.51 9.83 -4.63
C LEU A 70 7.48 9.28 -3.57
N VAL A 71 7.55 7.95 -3.42
CA VAL A 71 8.53 7.29 -2.55
C VAL A 71 9.96 7.57 -3.03
N VAL A 72 10.24 7.35 -4.31
CA VAL A 72 11.57 7.62 -4.90
C VAL A 72 11.97 9.07 -4.70
N TYR A 73 11.07 10.02 -4.98
CA TYR A 73 11.33 11.45 -4.80
C TYR A 73 11.71 11.78 -3.35
N ARG A 74 10.95 11.28 -2.38
CA ARG A 74 11.23 11.46 -0.95
C ARG A 74 12.61 10.92 -0.55
N PHE A 75 12.91 9.67 -0.89
CA PHE A 75 14.15 9.01 -0.46
C PHE A 75 15.39 9.49 -1.21
N ARG A 76 15.28 9.89 -2.49
CA ARG A 76 16.41 10.46 -3.24
C ARG A 76 16.86 11.80 -2.66
N CYS A 77 15.92 12.67 -2.29
CA CYS A 77 16.26 13.95 -1.65
C CYS A 77 16.97 13.77 -0.31
N GLU A 78 16.61 12.74 0.48
CA GLU A 78 17.26 12.44 1.76
C GLU A 78 18.71 11.96 1.57
N ILE A 79 18.95 11.08 0.58
CA ILE A 79 20.29 10.57 0.28
C ILE A 79 21.20 11.67 -0.31
N GLN A 80 20.67 12.50 -1.22
CA GLN A 80 21.46 13.53 -1.89
C GLN A 80 21.91 14.66 -0.96
N ASN A 81 21.07 15.04 -0.01
CA ASN A 81 21.39 16.13 0.93
C ASN A 81 22.13 15.67 2.18
N ASN A 82 22.42 14.37 2.34
CA ASN A 82 23.09 13.78 3.51
C ASN A 82 22.49 14.27 4.85
N SER A 83 21.20 14.60 4.83
CA SER A 83 20.51 15.36 5.87
C SER A 83 19.54 14.49 6.65
N SER A 84 19.12 14.97 7.82
CA SER A 84 18.06 14.35 8.61
C SER A 84 16.74 14.27 7.84
N ILE A 85 15.81 13.42 8.32
CA ILE A 85 14.50 13.17 7.69
C ILE A 85 13.80 14.49 7.35
N ASN A 86 13.55 14.74 6.07
CA ASN A 86 12.78 15.90 5.63
C ASN A 86 11.28 15.62 5.83
N LEU A 87 10.79 16.02 6.99
CA LEU A 87 9.40 15.82 7.40
C LEU A 87 8.40 16.49 6.44
N ALA A 88 8.76 17.62 5.81
CA ALA A 88 7.89 18.29 4.85
C ALA A 88 7.73 17.47 3.56
N LEU A 89 8.80 16.83 3.08
CA LEU A 89 8.74 15.92 1.92
C LEU A 89 7.94 14.66 2.24
N GLU A 90 8.17 14.04 3.41
CA GLU A 90 7.36 12.92 3.88
C GLU A 90 5.88 13.28 3.90
N LYS A 91 5.52 14.43 4.47
CA LYS A 91 4.15 14.93 4.56
C LYS A 91 3.50 15.10 3.19
N ARG A 92 4.22 15.73 2.24
CA ARG A 92 3.73 15.94 0.87
C ARG A 92 3.56 14.63 0.11
N ALA A 93 4.50 13.71 0.25
CA ALA A 93 4.44 12.41 -0.42
C ALA A 93 3.31 11.55 0.14
N THR A 94 3.14 11.50 1.47
CA THR A 94 2.02 10.81 2.13
C THR A 94 0.67 11.42 1.75
N LEU A 95 0.58 12.74 1.66
CA LEU A 95 -0.62 13.42 1.16
C LEU A 95 -0.92 13.04 -0.30
N GLY A 96 0.12 13.02 -1.15
CA GLY A 96 0.00 12.62 -2.55
C GLY A 96 -0.54 11.20 -2.71
N ILE A 97 -0.01 10.24 -1.94
CA ILE A 97 -0.49 8.85 -1.94
C ILE A 97 -1.94 8.77 -1.43
N GLY A 98 -2.28 9.52 -0.38
CA GLY A 98 -3.65 9.59 0.11
C GLY A 98 -4.63 10.09 -0.96
N ILE A 99 -4.25 11.11 -1.74
CA ILE A 99 -5.04 11.61 -2.88
C ILE A 99 -5.17 10.55 -3.97
N LEU A 100 -4.08 9.84 -4.31
CA LEU A 100 -4.10 8.74 -5.27
C LEU A 100 -5.07 7.63 -4.85
N PHE A 101 -5.13 7.30 -3.55
CA PHE A 101 -6.11 6.35 -3.01
C PHE A 101 -7.56 6.80 -3.19
N VAL A 102 -7.83 8.09 -2.98
CA VAL A 102 -9.17 8.65 -3.21
C VAL A 102 -9.52 8.60 -4.70
N ILE A 103 -8.57 8.94 -5.58
CA ILE A 103 -8.75 8.83 -7.04
C ILE A 103 -9.03 7.37 -7.43
N LEU A 104 -8.26 6.43 -6.87
CA LEU A 104 -8.45 5.00 -7.07
C LEU A 104 -9.86 4.57 -6.65
N ALA A 105 -10.30 4.93 -5.44
CA ALA A 105 -11.62 4.62 -4.93
C ALA A 105 -12.75 5.10 -5.85
N LEU A 106 -12.69 6.38 -6.26
CA LEU A 106 -13.68 6.99 -7.15
C LEU A 106 -13.66 6.35 -8.54
N GLY A 107 -12.47 6.11 -9.09
CA GLY A 107 -12.30 5.42 -10.38
C GLY A 107 -12.88 4.02 -10.36
N THR A 108 -12.61 3.24 -9.31
CA THR A 108 -13.18 1.91 -9.10
C THR A 108 -14.71 1.96 -9.01
N TRP A 109 -15.29 2.91 -8.28
CA TRP A 109 -16.74 3.05 -8.20
C TRP A 109 -17.37 3.40 -9.53
N VAL A 110 -16.83 4.39 -10.24
CA VAL A 110 -17.35 4.78 -11.55
C VAL A 110 -17.29 3.58 -12.51
N ALA A 111 -16.15 2.90 -12.59
CA ALA A 111 -15.99 1.72 -13.45
C ALA A 111 -17.00 0.60 -13.11
N SER A 112 -17.16 0.30 -11.82
CA SER A 112 -18.06 -0.76 -11.34
C SER A 112 -19.53 -0.42 -11.53
N ILE A 113 -19.93 0.84 -11.28
CA ILE A 113 -21.30 1.31 -11.50
C ILE A 113 -21.63 1.28 -12.99
N VAL A 114 -20.72 1.75 -13.84
CA VAL A 114 -20.90 1.71 -15.30
C VAL A 114 -21.02 0.26 -15.78
N ALA A 115 -20.19 -0.66 -15.28
CA ALA A 115 -20.30 -2.08 -15.60
C ALA A 115 -21.66 -2.66 -15.20
N LEU A 116 -22.16 -2.35 -14.01
CA LEU A 116 -23.48 -2.80 -13.53
C LEU A 116 -24.64 -2.24 -14.38
N VAL A 117 -24.63 -0.93 -14.67
CA VAL A 117 -25.69 -0.27 -15.45
C VAL A 117 -25.72 -0.76 -16.89
N THR A 118 -24.55 -0.97 -17.49
CA THR A 118 -24.44 -1.44 -18.89
C THR A 118 -24.53 -2.95 -19.04
N ARG A 119 -24.65 -3.69 -17.92
CA ARG A 119 -24.52 -5.16 -17.88
C ARG A 119 -23.27 -5.64 -18.61
N ALA A 120 -22.16 -4.95 -18.39
CA ALA A 120 -20.88 -5.32 -18.98
C ALA A 120 -20.44 -6.67 -18.40
N GLU A 121 -20.13 -7.60 -19.30
CA GLU A 121 -19.62 -8.91 -18.92
C GLU A 121 -18.12 -8.81 -18.60
N PRO A 122 -17.64 -9.47 -17.54
CA PRO A 122 -16.21 -9.55 -17.27
C PRO A 122 -15.44 -10.15 -18.45
N ASP A 123 -14.31 -9.54 -18.81
CA ASP A 123 -13.45 -10.06 -19.87
C ASP A 123 -12.85 -11.40 -19.39
N SER A 124 -13.38 -12.49 -19.94
CA SER A 124 -12.99 -13.87 -19.65
C SER A 124 -12.17 -14.48 -20.79
N SER A 125 -11.66 -13.65 -21.70
CA SER A 125 -10.80 -14.10 -22.79
C SER A 125 -9.54 -14.79 -22.23
N LYS A 126 -9.09 -15.85 -22.91
CA LYS A 126 -7.87 -16.58 -22.54
C LYS A 126 -6.65 -15.65 -22.38
N PRO A 127 -6.36 -14.69 -23.28
CA PRO A 127 -5.23 -13.78 -23.10
C PRO A 127 -5.38 -12.88 -21.85
N SER A 128 -6.57 -12.33 -21.59
CA SER A 128 -6.82 -11.49 -20.40
C SER A 128 -6.57 -12.25 -19.09
N LEU A 129 -7.03 -13.50 -19.00
CA LEU A 129 -6.80 -14.35 -17.83
C LEU A 129 -5.32 -14.68 -17.62
N ILE A 130 -4.58 -15.00 -18.69
CA ILE A 130 -3.14 -15.29 -18.59
C ILE A 130 -2.37 -14.04 -18.13
N VAL A 131 -2.67 -12.89 -18.71
CA VAL A 131 -2.03 -11.62 -18.34
C VAL A 131 -2.36 -11.25 -16.89
N SER A 132 -3.62 -11.37 -16.48
CA SER A 132 -4.06 -11.07 -15.11
C SER A 132 -3.39 -11.99 -14.09
N ALA A 133 -3.27 -13.29 -14.38
CA ALA A 133 -2.60 -14.25 -13.49
C ALA A 133 -1.10 -13.97 -13.37
N ALA A 134 -0.42 -13.66 -14.50
CA ALA A 134 0.99 -13.32 -14.50
C ALA A 134 1.26 -12.00 -13.76
N SER A 135 0.42 -10.99 -13.99
CA SER A 135 0.47 -9.70 -13.28
C SER A 135 0.29 -9.90 -11.78
N LEU A 136 -0.73 -10.64 -11.38
CA LEU A 136 -1.00 -10.92 -9.96
C LEU A 136 0.20 -11.57 -9.26
N PHE A 137 0.84 -12.55 -9.91
CA PHE A 137 2.05 -13.18 -9.39
C PHE A 137 3.16 -12.13 -9.19
N CYS A 138 3.52 -11.40 -10.24
CA CYS A 138 4.57 -10.39 -10.18
C CYS A 138 4.29 -9.28 -9.14
N MET A 139 3.06 -8.78 -9.06
CA MET A 139 2.64 -7.79 -8.07
C MET A 139 2.87 -8.28 -6.65
N ILE A 140 2.49 -9.52 -6.33
CA ILE A 140 2.71 -10.10 -5.00
C ILE A 140 4.21 -10.13 -4.67
N PHE A 141 5.05 -10.59 -5.59
CA PHE A 141 6.50 -10.64 -5.36
C PHE A 141 7.12 -9.25 -5.13
N VAL A 142 6.72 -8.25 -5.91
CA VAL A 142 7.18 -6.86 -5.73
C VAL A 142 6.63 -6.26 -4.44
N TRP A 143 5.43 -6.67 -4.01
CA TRP A 143 4.80 -6.15 -2.81
C TRP A 143 5.37 -6.71 -1.51
N LEU A 144 5.69 -8.01 -1.43
CA LEU A 144 6.16 -8.70 -0.22
C LEU A 144 7.17 -7.92 0.66
N PRO A 145 8.24 -7.30 0.11
CA PRO A 145 9.20 -6.58 0.94
C PRO A 145 8.70 -5.20 1.42
N LYS A 146 7.73 -4.57 0.74
CA LYS A 146 7.34 -3.17 0.99
C LYS A 146 6.80 -2.92 2.41
N PRO A 147 5.89 -3.75 2.98
CA PRO A 147 5.40 -3.55 4.35
C PRO A 147 6.51 -3.61 5.41
N TRP A 148 7.47 -4.51 5.22
CA TRP A 148 8.60 -4.66 6.14
C TRP A 148 9.53 -3.45 6.08
N ILE A 149 9.86 -2.97 4.88
CA ILE A 149 10.65 -1.75 4.69
C ILE A 149 9.95 -0.54 5.33
N ALA A 150 8.63 -0.43 5.15
CA ALA A 150 7.84 0.66 5.72
C ALA A 150 7.88 0.67 7.25
N ALA A 151 7.80 -0.51 7.87
CA ALA A 151 7.89 -0.67 9.32
C ALA A 151 9.29 -0.32 9.84
N GLU A 152 10.35 -0.84 9.20
CA GLU A 152 11.72 -0.62 9.62
C GLU A 152 12.16 0.85 9.46
N LEU A 153 11.75 1.49 8.37
CA LEU A 153 12.04 2.91 8.14
C LEU A 153 11.10 3.84 8.91
N ASN A 154 10.07 3.30 9.58
CA ASN A 154 8.97 4.03 10.20
C ASN A 154 8.51 5.21 9.32
N SER A 155 8.15 4.89 8.07
CA SER A 155 7.83 5.88 7.05
C SER A 155 6.38 5.75 6.60
N SER A 156 5.61 6.82 6.82
CA SER A 156 4.24 6.95 6.35
C SER A 156 4.11 6.86 4.83
N VAL A 157 5.07 7.41 4.06
CA VAL A 157 5.02 7.36 2.60
C VAL A 157 5.23 5.94 2.10
N MET A 158 6.21 5.22 2.64
CA MET A 158 6.48 3.83 2.28
C MET A 158 5.31 2.91 2.67
N ARG A 159 4.70 3.15 3.83
CA ARG A 159 3.48 2.42 4.24
C ARG A 159 2.33 2.69 3.29
N GLY A 160 2.15 3.94 2.86
CA GLY A 160 1.13 4.31 1.91
C GLY A 160 1.30 3.60 0.57
N GLU A 161 2.52 3.53 0.07
CA GLU A 161 2.84 2.83 -1.19
C GLU A 161 2.64 1.31 -1.07
N ALA A 162 3.03 0.70 0.05
CA ALA A 162 2.74 -0.71 0.33
C ALA A 162 1.23 -0.99 0.38
N ALA A 163 0.44 -0.08 0.97
CA ALA A 163 -1.01 -0.20 0.99
C ALA A 163 -1.62 -0.04 -0.41
N CYS A 164 -1.11 0.89 -1.22
CA CYS A 164 -1.56 1.13 -2.59
C CYS A 164 -1.39 -0.14 -3.43
N SER A 165 -0.18 -0.73 -3.38
CA SER A 165 0.10 -1.97 -4.11
C SER A 165 -0.80 -3.13 -3.64
N LEU A 166 -1.12 -3.20 -2.35
CA LEU A 166 -2.07 -4.19 -1.84
C LEU A 166 -3.49 -3.96 -2.35
N ALA A 167 -3.93 -2.70 -2.44
CA ALA A 167 -5.23 -2.35 -3.01
C ALA A 167 -5.33 -2.79 -4.48
N CYS A 168 -4.27 -2.58 -5.26
CA CYS A 168 -4.16 -3.09 -6.63
C CYS A 168 -4.25 -4.61 -6.68
N ILE A 169 -3.52 -5.32 -5.81
CA ILE A 169 -3.59 -6.79 -5.71
C ILE A 169 -5.02 -7.26 -5.44
N TYR A 170 -5.73 -6.64 -4.48
CA TYR A 170 -7.12 -7.01 -4.20
C TYR A 170 -8.04 -6.78 -5.39
N LEU A 171 -7.92 -5.65 -6.10
CA LEU A 171 -8.69 -5.40 -7.30
C LEU A 171 -8.40 -6.44 -8.40
N THR A 172 -7.12 -6.73 -8.64
CA THR A 172 -6.70 -7.75 -9.60
C THR A 172 -7.26 -9.13 -9.26
N ILE A 173 -7.24 -9.53 -7.97
CA ILE A 173 -7.83 -10.78 -7.50
C ILE A 173 -9.33 -10.82 -7.76
N VAL A 174 -10.05 -9.74 -7.42
CA VAL A 174 -11.51 -9.66 -7.61
C VAL A 174 -11.87 -9.76 -9.09
N LEU A 175 -11.16 -9.05 -9.96
CA LEU A 175 -11.38 -9.11 -11.40
C LEU A 175 -11.06 -10.51 -11.96
N PHE A 176 -9.93 -11.10 -11.56
CA PHE A 176 -9.51 -12.43 -12.03
C PHE A 176 -10.49 -13.53 -11.60
N ILE A 177 -10.85 -13.55 -10.31
CA ILE A 177 -11.84 -14.50 -9.78
C ILE A 177 -13.21 -14.24 -10.41
N GLY A 178 -13.61 -12.97 -10.57
CA GLY A 178 -14.83 -12.58 -11.25
C GLY A 178 -14.93 -13.16 -12.66
N SER A 179 -13.87 -13.00 -13.46
CA SER A 179 -13.80 -13.59 -14.81
C SER A 179 -13.86 -15.12 -14.80
N LEU A 180 -13.25 -15.79 -13.81
CA LEU A 180 -13.35 -17.26 -13.66
C LEU A 180 -14.77 -17.71 -13.27
N VAL A 181 -15.39 -17.02 -12.31
CA VAL A 181 -16.76 -17.30 -11.88
C VAL A 181 -17.72 -17.09 -13.03
N TYR A 182 -17.61 -15.98 -13.77
CA TYR A 182 -18.45 -15.71 -14.93
C TYR A 182 -18.33 -16.81 -16.00
N LYS A 183 -17.11 -17.31 -16.24
CA LYS A 183 -16.85 -18.41 -17.18
C LYS A 183 -17.50 -19.73 -16.76
N MET A 184 -17.62 -20.01 -15.47
CA MET A 184 -18.29 -21.20 -14.94
C MET A 184 -19.80 -21.01 -14.78
N TRP A 185 -20.23 -19.79 -14.46
CA TRP A 185 -21.60 -19.42 -14.16
C TRP A 185 -21.91 -18.02 -14.73
N LEU A 186 -22.57 -18.00 -15.89
CA LEU A 186 -22.92 -16.76 -16.60
C LEU A 186 -23.84 -15.81 -15.78
N GLY A 187 -24.50 -16.30 -14.74
CA GLY A 187 -25.27 -15.46 -13.82
C GLY A 187 -24.42 -14.53 -12.93
N GLY A 188 -23.11 -14.78 -12.84
CA GLY A 188 -22.18 -14.09 -11.96
C GLY A 188 -21.57 -12.80 -12.50
N TRP A 189 -22.08 -12.23 -13.60
CA TRP A 189 -21.53 -11.05 -14.28
C TRP A 189 -21.42 -9.78 -13.41
N TRP A 190 -22.14 -9.72 -12.29
CA TRP A 190 -22.18 -8.55 -11.39
C TRP A 190 -21.25 -8.66 -10.17
N ILE A 191 -20.71 -9.86 -9.91
CA ILE A 191 -20.02 -10.18 -8.65
C ILE A 191 -18.75 -9.34 -8.49
N ASP A 192 -17.94 -9.25 -9.55
CA ASP A 192 -16.71 -8.46 -9.56
C ASP A 192 -16.97 -6.98 -9.28
N SER A 193 -17.97 -6.41 -9.92
CA SER A 193 -18.38 -5.02 -9.79
C SER A 193 -18.93 -4.72 -8.39
N ALA A 194 -19.73 -5.63 -7.81
CA ALA A 194 -20.24 -5.48 -6.46
C ALA A 194 -19.11 -5.52 -5.40
N ILE A 195 -18.16 -6.45 -5.55
CA ILE A 195 -17.01 -6.53 -4.64
C ILE A 195 -16.08 -5.33 -4.82
N ALA A 196 -15.84 -4.88 -6.06
CA ALA A 196 -15.04 -3.70 -6.35
C ALA A 196 -15.65 -2.42 -5.73
N ILE A 197 -16.98 -2.29 -5.71
CA ILE A 197 -17.67 -1.22 -4.98
C ILE A 197 -17.37 -1.29 -3.48
N ALA A 198 -17.48 -2.48 -2.88
CA ALA A 198 -17.16 -2.68 -1.46
C ALA A 198 -15.69 -2.30 -1.15
N LEU A 199 -14.74 -2.71 -2.01
CA LEU A 199 -13.33 -2.33 -1.90
C LEU A 199 -13.09 -0.82 -2.05
N GLY A 200 -13.85 -0.14 -2.91
CA GLY A 200 -13.74 1.31 -3.06
C GLY A 200 -14.02 2.08 -1.76
N PHE A 201 -14.92 1.60 -0.88
CA PHE A 201 -15.11 2.18 0.45
C PHE A 201 -13.86 2.03 1.33
N PHE A 202 -13.20 0.87 1.24
CA PHE A 202 -11.95 0.62 1.96
C PHE A 202 -10.83 1.54 1.46
N PHE A 203 -10.68 1.70 0.14
CA PHE A 203 -9.68 2.60 -0.45
C PHE A 203 -9.92 4.05 -0.07
N LEU A 204 -11.19 4.49 -0.06
CA LEU A 204 -11.55 5.84 0.36
C LEU A 204 -11.22 6.07 1.83
N HIS A 205 -11.50 5.10 2.69
CA HIS A 205 -11.17 5.17 4.11
C HIS A 205 -9.66 5.30 4.34
N GLU A 206 -8.85 4.45 3.69
CA GLU A 206 -7.38 4.50 3.83
C GLU A 206 -6.80 5.80 3.23
N GLY A 207 -7.29 6.24 2.08
CA GLY A 207 -6.90 7.52 1.49
C GLY A 207 -7.22 8.71 2.40
N TRP A 208 -8.42 8.73 2.98
CA TRP A 208 -8.83 9.77 3.93
C TRP A 208 -7.98 9.75 5.20
N GLU A 209 -7.66 8.57 5.73
CA GLU A 209 -6.80 8.44 6.90
C GLU A 209 -5.38 8.99 6.63
N MET A 210 -4.80 8.70 5.46
CA MET A 210 -3.51 9.24 5.04
C MET A 210 -3.54 10.76 4.88
N ILE A 211 -4.60 11.30 4.27
CA ILE A 211 -4.79 12.76 4.12
C ILE A 211 -4.95 13.42 5.49
N ALA A 212 -5.77 12.85 6.37
CA ALA A 212 -6.00 13.35 7.72
C ALA A 212 -4.69 13.34 8.52
N TRP A 213 -3.90 12.26 8.43
CA TRP A 213 -2.59 12.17 9.06
C TRP A 213 -1.63 13.23 8.52
N ALA A 214 -1.52 13.32 7.19
CA ALA A 214 -0.67 14.31 6.54
C ALA A 214 -1.12 15.76 6.79
N ARG A 215 -2.34 16.02 7.26
CA ARG A 215 -2.81 17.36 7.65
C ARG A 215 -2.71 17.64 9.14
N ASN A 216 -2.42 16.63 9.96
CA ASN A 216 -2.30 16.79 11.40
C ASN A 216 -1.11 17.69 11.76
N LYS A 217 -1.26 18.50 12.82
CA LYS A 217 -0.19 19.35 13.36
C LYS A 217 0.94 18.50 13.97
N ASN A 218 0.60 17.34 14.51
CA ASN A 218 1.54 16.41 15.17
C ASN A 218 2.14 15.38 14.19
N PHE A 219 2.16 15.69 12.89
CA PHE A 219 2.74 14.79 11.89
C PHE A 219 4.23 14.58 12.16
N ASN A 220 4.64 13.36 12.45
CA ASN A 220 6.03 12.99 12.75
C ASN A 220 6.69 12.15 11.65
N GLY A 221 5.98 11.90 10.55
CA GLY A 221 6.44 11.10 9.41
C GLY A 221 6.33 9.59 9.60
N GLY A 222 5.98 9.14 10.80
CA GLY A 222 5.80 7.74 11.15
C GLY A 222 4.46 7.16 10.71
N CYS A 223 4.33 5.84 10.89
CA CYS A 223 3.09 5.12 10.60
C CYS A 223 1.96 5.58 11.53
N CYS A 224 0.88 6.14 10.98
CA CYS A 224 -0.28 6.55 11.76
C CYS A 224 -1.19 5.35 12.09
N LYS A 225 -1.77 5.43 13.29
CA LYS A 225 -2.64 4.50 14.01
C LYS A 225 -2.02 3.13 14.34
N THR A 226 -1.81 2.93 15.65
CA THR A 226 -1.68 1.61 16.32
C THR A 226 -0.44 0.76 16.02
N CYS A 227 0.67 1.34 15.53
CA CYS A 227 1.94 0.60 15.43
C CYS A 227 3.12 1.40 16.00
N SER A 228 3.08 1.58 17.31
CA SER A 228 4.27 1.23 18.09
C SER A 228 3.79 0.11 18.99
N SER A 229 4.03 -1.14 18.60
CA SER A 229 4.02 -2.20 19.62
C SER A 229 5.02 -1.72 20.68
N PRO A 230 4.67 -1.66 21.97
CA PRO A 230 5.65 -1.34 22.99
C PRO A 230 6.77 -2.35 22.79
N ALA A 231 7.99 -1.87 22.55
CA ALA A 231 9.14 -2.69 22.81
C ALA A 231 9.02 -3.08 24.27
N ILE A 232 8.52 -4.28 24.55
CA ILE A 232 8.53 -4.86 25.88
C ILE A 232 10.01 -4.79 26.27
N PRO A 233 10.42 -4.01 27.28
CA PRO A 233 11.75 -4.14 27.81
C PRO A 233 11.74 -5.52 28.47
N ILE A 234 12.28 -6.52 27.78
CA ILE A 234 12.61 -7.80 28.41
C ILE A 234 13.83 -7.51 29.29
N SER A 235 13.59 -6.82 30.42
CA SER A 235 14.49 -6.88 31.56
C SER A 235 14.31 -8.27 32.15
N PHE A 236 15.26 -9.16 31.82
CA PHE A 236 15.39 -10.43 32.50
C PHE A 236 15.74 -10.15 33.97
N SER A 237 14.72 -10.09 34.82
CA SER A 237 14.90 -10.32 36.26
C SER A 237 13.72 -11.11 36.84
N ASN A 238 14.01 -12.40 37.02
CA ASN A 238 13.46 -13.33 38.03
C ASN A 238 12.05 -13.96 37.81
N PRO A 239 11.93 -15.30 37.80
CA PRO A 239 10.67 -15.99 37.60
C PRO A 239 9.98 -16.23 38.93
N ARG A 240 8.81 -15.62 39.15
CA ARG A 240 7.78 -16.17 40.04
C ARG A 240 6.49 -15.35 39.91
N ILE A 241 5.38 -16.08 39.79
CA ILE A 241 3.99 -15.67 40.04
C ILE A 241 3.21 -15.17 38.80
N MET A 242 2.36 -16.06 38.29
CA MET A 242 1.06 -15.70 37.70
C MET A 242 0.09 -15.49 38.88
N PRO A 243 -0.76 -14.45 38.87
CA PRO A 243 -2.14 -14.74 38.48
C PRO A 243 -2.81 -13.63 37.65
N TYR A 244 -3.92 -14.07 37.06
CA TYR A 244 -4.98 -13.40 36.32
C TYR A 244 -5.49 -12.05 36.90
N ALA A 245 -5.69 -11.05 36.03
CA ALA A 245 -6.66 -9.93 36.15
C ALA A 245 -6.72 -9.23 34.76
N THR A 246 -7.78 -9.31 33.94
CA THR A 246 -9.07 -8.60 34.02
C THR A 246 -8.94 -7.13 34.44
N ASP A 247 -8.77 -6.22 33.47
CA ASP A 247 -9.56 -4.99 33.40
C ASP A 247 -9.39 -4.32 32.02
N CYS A 248 -10.49 -4.16 31.28
CA CYS A 248 -10.56 -3.32 30.09
C CYS A 248 -11.10 -1.96 30.54
N GLY A 249 -10.22 -1.12 31.08
CA GLY A 249 -10.59 0.21 31.59
C GLY A 249 -9.51 1.23 31.30
N GLN A 250 -9.90 2.32 30.62
CA GLN A 250 -9.12 3.54 30.36
C GLN A 250 -8.00 3.46 29.31
N ILE A 251 -8.39 3.68 28.05
CA ILE A 251 -7.48 4.16 27.01
C ILE A 251 -7.19 5.64 27.33
N GLU A 252 -6.19 5.88 28.18
CA GLU A 252 -5.54 7.19 28.26
C GLU A 252 -4.80 7.47 26.94
N LYS A 253 -4.89 8.73 26.51
CA LYS A 253 -4.35 9.29 25.27
C LYS A 253 -2.92 8.81 25.03
N CYS A 254 -2.68 8.15 23.90
CA CYS A 254 -1.33 7.90 23.42
C CYS A 254 -0.65 9.24 23.09
N GLU A 255 0.24 9.70 23.96
CA GLU A 255 1.23 10.73 23.61
C GLU A 255 2.18 10.16 22.56
N CYS A 256 2.25 10.81 21.40
CA CYS A 256 3.33 10.59 20.45
C CYS A 256 4.64 10.96 21.15
N SER A 257 5.51 9.98 21.40
CA SER A 257 6.81 10.21 22.04
C SER A 257 7.55 11.36 21.34
N ASN A 258 7.80 12.42 22.09
CA ASN A 258 8.48 13.65 21.67
C ASN A 258 10.00 13.50 21.53
N ASN A 259 10.57 12.29 21.64
CA ASN A 259 12.01 12.14 21.55
C ASN A 259 12.50 12.07 20.08
N LYS A 260 12.54 13.26 19.47
CA LYS A 260 13.54 13.67 18.48
C LYS A 260 14.12 15.05 18.84
N THR A 261 14.42 15.26 20.12
CA THR A 261 15.38 16.27 20.55
C THR A 261 16.74 15.62 20.73
N GLU A 262 17.79 16.34 20.33
CA GLU A 262 19.19 15.94 20.09
C GLU A 262 19.38 15.36 18.67
N CYS A 263 19.96 16.07 17.70
CA CYS A 263 21.12 16.95 17.79
C CYS A 263 20.92 18.23 16.97
N ASN A 264 20.87 19.37 17.64
CA ASN A 264 21.54 20.58 17.18
C ASN A 264 21.99 21.35 18.43
N GLU A 265 23.22 21.84 18.35
CA GLU A 265 23.92 22.76 19.26
C GLU A 265 24.70 22.11 20.43
N GLN A 266 25.97 21.78 20.15
CA GLN A 266 27.08 22.06 21.08
C GLN A 266 27.52 23.52 20.86
N PRO A 267 28.01 24.23 21.89
CA PRO A 267 29.35 23.99 22.45
C PRO A 267 29.37 23.25 23.78
#